data_AF-A0A8H7T9T7-F1
#
_entry.id   AF-A0A8H7T9T7-F1
#
_cell.length_a   1.000
_cell.length_b   1.000
_cell.length_c   1.000
_cell.angle_alpha   90.00
_cell.angle_beta   90.00
_cell.angle_gamma   90.00
#
_symmetry.space_group_name_H-M   'P 1'
#
loop_
_entity.id
_entity.type
_entity.pdbx_description
1 polymer ?
#
loop_
_entity_poly.entity_id
_entity_poly.type
_entity_poly.pdbx_seq_one_letter_code
_entity_poly.pdbx_strand_id
1 'polypeptide(L)'
;MESEQTHPHIAAGNHEGYMEYALEQARHSPPAPTKFCVGAVLVDADKNNILSTGWSLELPDNNPADPGKTHAEQCCFIKVAHKYNLPEERLCEVLPQNTILYTTMEPCNKRLSGNKPCVDRILGLKDCIKTVCIGIKEPENFIDQSVLVIGRQRLQDAGVEVVFIQGMEDRIMKVSLAASLKMNYDGAEGLEFGGGNTKVDPSVLSELPKGCQIISTEGHGVSFWANTGRIDVELADGTPQKFFIKVISKEQGKYMMHGEFESMKTIHTLMPDFAPRPIAWGTYKSIPNTHFFLCDYKEMIDEMPDPHKFASRLAALHQNSKSPNGKFGFHLTTYSGNLPQMNEWEDSWEVYFAKCLRNALDLELEAKGDDPEFHVLVPVIFEKVIPRLLRPLQTEGRSIKPSLVHGDLWYANSGIDVDSDESLIFDACCFYAHNEYEFGQWRPVCNKFGAEYLAAYHSYVQISAPEEDYDGRLDLYKLRFNTHVSALFTENETLREQMLEDMRDLVKRYG
;
A
#
# COMPACT_ATOMS: atom_id res chain seq x y z
N MET A 1 -31.56 -23.07 14.90
CA MET A 1 -31.06 -22.42 16.12
C MET A 1 -29.81 -21.69 15.72
N GLU A 2 -29.96 -20.44 15.28
CA GLU A 2 -28.82 -19.56 15.02
C GLU A 2 -28.16 -19.25 16.36
N SER A 3 -26.85 -19.46 16.46
CA SER A 3 -26.06 -19.01 17.60
C SER A 3 -26.22 -17.51 17.75
N GLU A 4 -26.59 -17.01 18.94
CA GLU A 4 -26.52 -15.57 19.24
C GLU A 4 -25.08 -15.11 18.98
N GLN A 5 -24.91 -14.27 17.96
CA GLN A 5 -23.62 -13.72 17.59
C GLN A 5 -23.18 -12.79 18.73
N THR A 6 -22.12 -13.16 19.43
CA THR A 6 -21.59 -12.36 20.54
C THR A 6 -20.75 -11.22 19.98
N HIS A 7 -21.26 -10.00 20.10
CA HIS A 7 -20.55 -8.80 19.69
C HIS A 7 -19.51 -8.37 20.76
N PRO A 8 -18.39 -7.74 20.36
CA PRO A 8 -17.42 -7.20 21.32
C PRO A 8 -18.03 -6.07 22.14
N HIS A 9 -17.49 -5.86 23.35
CA HIS A 9 -17.85 -4.72 24.17
C HIS A 9 -17.04 -3.49 23.74
N ILE A 10 -17.72 -2.47 23.19
CA ILE A 10 -17.13 -1.20 22.76
C ILE A 10 -17.79 -0.10 23.59
N ALA A 11 -16.99 0.82 24.14
CA ALA A 11 -17.48 1.91 24.98
C ALA A 11 -18.39 2.87 24.18
N ALA A 12 -19.42 3.41 24.83
CA ALA A 12 -20.32 4.38 24.22
C ALA A 12 -19.55 5.62 23.72
N GLY A 13 -19.84 6.03 22.49
CA GLY A 13 -19.15 7.15 21.83
C GLY A 13 -17.75 6.83 21.29
N ASN A 14 -17.23 5.60 21.46
CA ASN A 14 -15.95 5.20 20.87
C ASN A 14 -16.10 4.88 19.37
N HIS A 15 -16.17 5.92 18.55
CA HIS A 15 -16.35 5.77 17.10
C HIS A 15 -15.19 5.00 16.43
N GLU A 16 -13.96 5.19 16.91
CA GLU A 16 -12.78 4.47 16.42
C GLU A 16 -12.91 2.96 16.70
N GLY A 17 -13.32 2.57 17.92
CA GLY A 17 -13.54 1.17 18.28
C GLY A 17 -14.64 0.50 17.44
N TYR A 18 -15.71 1.22 17.11
CA TYR A 18 -16.74 0.72 16.19
C TYR A 18 -16.26 0.62 14.74
N MET A 19 -15.42 1.56 14.29
CA MET A 19 -14.81 1.49 12.97
C MET A 19 -13.80 0.34 12.87
N GLU A 20 -13.05 0.05 13.95
CA GLU A 20 -12.16 -1.11 14.01
C GLU A 20 -12.96 -2.40 13.89
N TYR A 21 -14.09 -2.49 14.57
CA TYR A 21 -14.96 -3.65 14.45
C TYR A 21 -15.56 -3.77 13.03
N ALA A 22 -15.94 -2.65 12.39
CA ALA A 22 -16.34 -2.65 10.99
C ALA A 22 -15.22 -3.15 10.07
N LEU A 23 -13.96 -2.77 10.34
CA LEU A 23 -12.79 -3.25 9.63
C LEU A 23 -12.55 -4.75 9.84
N GLU A 24 -12.79 -5.29 11.03
CA GLU A 24 -12.80 -6.73 11.28
C GLU A 24 -13.86 -7.44 10.44
N GLN A 25 -15.07 -6.87 10.34
CA GLN A 25 -16.12 -7.43 9.47
C GLN A 25 -15.68 -7.44 8.01
N ALA A 26 -15.02 -6.38 7.54
CA ALA A 26 -14.52 -6.29 6.17
C ALA A 26 -13.58 -7.45 5.80
N ARG A 27 -12.80 -7.96 6.77
CA ARG A 27 -11.87 -9.09 6.58
C ARG A 27 -12.59 -10.42 6.29
N HIS A 28 -13.87 -10.55 6.60
CA HIS A 28 -14.68 -11.72 6.24
C HIS A 28 -15.19 -11.68 4.79
N SER A 29 -15.07 -10.53 4.11
CA SER A 29 -15.48 -10.43 2.72
C SER A 29 -14.55 -11.25 1.82
N PRO A 30 -15.09 -12.15 0.97
CA PRO A 30 -14.27 -12.94 0.07
C PRO A 30 -13.62 -12.02 -0.95
N PRO A 31 -12.32 -12.18 -1.23
CA PRO A 31 -11.64 -11.23 -2.07
C PRO A 31 -12.08 -11.30 -3.54
N ALA A 32 -12.13 -10.16 -4.25
CA ALA A 32 -12.33 -10.17 -5.71
C ALA A 32 -11.79 -8.92 -6.43
N PRO A 33 -11.24 -9.06 -7.66
CA PRO A 33 -10.58 -7.99 -8.40
C PRO A 33 -11.48 -6.85 -8.88
N THR A 34 -12.80 -7.01 -8.78
CA THR A 34 -13.79 -6.03 -9.28
C THR A 34 -14.55 -5.33 -8.15
N LYS A 35 -14.08 -5.41 -6.90
CA LYS A 35 -14.78 -4.83 -5.74
C LYS A 35 -13.83 -4.53 -4.58
N PHE A 36 -14.30 -3.68 -3.69
CA PHE A 36 -13.67 -3.47 -2.39
C PHE A 36 -14.28 -4.40 -1.32
N CYS A 37 -13.44 -4.88 -0.42
CA CYS A 37 -13.88 -5.52 0.81
C CYS A 37 -14.26 -4.44 1.82
N VAL A 38 -15.57 -4.31 2.04
CA VAL A 38 -16.18 -3.32 2.93
C VAL A 38 -16.84 -4.08 4.06
N GLY A 39 -16.72 -3.54 5.27
CA GLY A 39 -17.44 -3.98 6.46
C GLY A 39 -18.23 -2.83 7.06
N ALA A 40 -19.32 -3.18 7.75
CA ALA A 40 -20.26 -2.25 8.36
C ALA A 40 -20.80 -2.78 9.70
N VAL A 41 -21.19 -1.85 10.58
CA VAL A 41 -21.77 -2.11 11.91
C VAL A 41 -22.91 -1.12 12.15
N LEU A 42 -24.07 -1.63 12.53
CA LEU A 42 -25.26 -0.84 12.86
C LEU A 42 -25.47 -0.83 14.38
N VAL A 43 -25.58 0.36 14.98
CA VAL A 43 -25.54 0.54 16.44
C VAL A 43 -26.72 1.38 16.93
N ASP A 44 -27.36 0.94 18.02
CA ASP A 44 -28.23 1.75 18.87
C ASP A 44 -27.35 2.64 19.76
N ALA A 45 -27.29 3.94 19.46
CA ALA A 45 -26.42 4.85 20.20
C ALA A 45 -26.91 5.12 21.63
N ASP A 46 -28.23 5.05 21.87
CA ASP A 46 -28.79 5.34 23.19
C ASP A 46 -28.52 4.20 24.19
N LYS A 47 -28.58 2.96 23.70
CA LYS A 47 -28.34 1.75 24.52
C LYS A 47 -26.94 1.19 24.37
N ASN A 48 -26.14 1.76 23.47
CA ASN A 48 -24.80 1.28 23.13
C ASN A 48 -24.78 -0.20 22.72
N ASN A 49 -25.73 -0.60 21.87
CA ASN A 49 -25.90 -1.99 21.48
C ASN A 49 -25.71 -2.17 19.97
N ILE A 50 -24.93 -3.17 19.57
CA ILE A 50 -24.78 -3.53 18.16
C ILE A 50 -26.04 -4.27 17.72
N LEU A 51 -26.70 -3.75 16.70
CA LEU A 51 -27.97 -4.26 16.16
C LEU A 51 -27.75 -5.27 15.03
N SER A 52 -26.72 -5.04 14.22
CA SER A 52 -26.34 -5.89 13.09
C SER A 52 -24.92 -5.54 12.63
N THR A 53 -24.25 -6.48 11.99
CA THR A 53 -23.00 -6.25 11.27
C THR A 53 -23.20 -6.52 9.79
N GLY A 54 -22.20 -6.31 8.94
CA GLY A 54 -22.30 -6.63 7.53
C GLY A 54 -20.94 -6.61 6.87
N TRP A 55 -20.77 -7.44 5.84
CA TRP A 55 -19.62 -7.33 4.93
C TRP A 55 -20.02 -7.59 3.48
N SER A 56 -19.21 -7.10 2.55
CA SER A 56 -19.45 -7.28 1.11
C SER A 56 -19.56 -8.78 0.76
N LEU A 57 -20.63 -9.15 0.07
CA LEU A 57 -21.00 -10.53 -0.31
C LEU A 57 -21.26 -11.50 0.86
N GLU A 58 -21.62 -11.01 2.03
CA GLU A 58 -22.02 -11.89 3.14
C GLU A 58 -23.24 -12.75 2.79
N LEU A 59 -24.27 -12.16 2.17
CA LEU A 59 -25.55 -12.82 1.94
C LEU A 59 -25.69 -13.31 0.48
N PRO A 60 -26.28 -14.52 0.27
CA PRO A 60 -26.31 -15.18 -1.03
C PRO A 60 -27.25 -14.55 -2.05
N ASP A 61 -26.98 -14.90 -3.31
CA ASP A 61 -27.45 -14.34 -4.59
C ASP A 61 -28.95 -14.55 -4.92
N ASN A 62 -29.77 -14.90 -3.94
CA ASN A 62 -31.12 -15.42 -4.19
C ASN A 62 -32.20 -14.35 -4.12
N ASN A 63 -31.83 -13.06 -4.13
CA ASN A 63 -32.78 -11.96 -4.19
C ASN A 63 -33.09 -11.62 -5.66
N PRO A 64 -34.30 -11.91 -6.17
CA PRO A 64 -34.66 -11.63 -7.56
C PRO A 64 -34.64 -10.14 -7.93
N ALA A 65 -34.52 -9.21 -6.97
CA ALA A 65 -34.37 -7.78 -7.21
C ALA A 65 -32.91 -7.27 -7.24
N ASP A 66 -31.92 -8.09 -6.87
CA ASP A 66 -30.49 -7.70 -6.81
C ASP A 66 -29.59 -8.95 -6.94
N PRO A 67 -29.42 -9.50 -8.16
CA PRO A 67 -28.55 -10.65 -8.39
C PRO A 67 -27.08 -10.21 -8.35
N GLY A 68 -26.41 -10.44 -7.23
CA GLY A 68 -24.98 -10.79 -7.26
C GLY A 68 -23.98 -9.90 -6.53
N LYS A 69 -24.39 -8.82 -5.83
CA LYS A 69 -23.41 -7.92 -5.18
C LYS A 69 -23.94 -7.22 -3.92
N THR A 70 -24.25 -7.94 -2.85
CA THR A 70 -24.67 -7.31 -1.57
C THR A 70 -23.51 -6.50 -0.97
N HIS A 71 -23.77 -5.22 -0.69
CA HIS A 71 -22.83 -4.34 -0.01
C HIS A 71 -22.93 -4.51 1.52
N ALA A 72 -21.88 -4.14 2.24
CA ALA A 72 -21.82 -4.29 3.69
C ALA A 72 -23.00 -3.63 4.43
N GLU A 73 -23.36 -2.40 4.06
CA GLU A 73 -24.49 -1.67 4.65
C GLU A 73 -25.82 -2.38 4.37
N GLN A 74 -25.98 -2.88 3.15
CA GLN A 74 -27.17 -3.63 2.73
C GLN A 74 -27.29 -4.95 3.52
N CYS A 75 -26.18 -5.64 3.80
CA CYS A 75 -26.18 -6.85 4.62
C CYS A 75 -26.69 -6.56 6.05
N CYS A 76 -26.30 -5.42 6.65
CA CYS A 76 -26.85 -5.01 7.95
C CYS A 76 -28.38 -4.92 7.90
N PHE A 77 -28.91 -4.22 6.89
CA PHE A 77 -30.34 -3.97 6.75
C PHE A 77 -31.14 -5.24 6.48
N ILE A 78 -30.66 -6.11 5.57
CA ILE A 78 -31.33 -7.39 5.27
C ILE A 78 -31.41 -8.26 6.53
N LYS A 79 -30.35 -8.32 7.34
CA LYS A 79 -30.37 -9.13 8.58
C LYS A 79 -31.38 -8.60 9.60
N VAL A 80 -31.51 -7.29 9.76
CA VAL A 80 -32.56 -6.71 10.63
C VAL A 80 -33.95 -6.98 10.04
N ALA A 81 -34.12 -6.79 8.73
CA ALA A 81 -35.38 -7.03 8.02
C ALA A 81 -35.86 -8.47 8.20
N HIS A 82 -34.97 -9.45 8.03
CA HIS A 82 -35.27 -10.86 8.26
C HIS A 82 -35.61 -11.15 9.73
N LYS A 83 -34.82 -10.61 10.68
CA LYS A 83 -35.05 -10.79 12.12
C LYS A 83 -36.44 -10.33 12.57
N TYR A 84 -36.94 -9.24 11.99
CA TYR A 84 -38.24 -8.66 12.34
C TYR A 84 -39.36 -8.96 11.33
N ASN A 85 -39.06 -9.73 10.28
CA ASN A 85 -39.98 -10.04 9.19
C ASN A 85 -40.63 -8.80 8.56
N LEU A 86 -39.82 -7.80 8.23
CA LEU A 86 -40.21 -6.53 7.62
C LEU A 86 -39.46 -6.30 6.31
N PRO A 87 -40.05 -5.58 5.33
CA PRO A 87 -39.29 -5.07 4.20
C PRO A 87 -38.31 -3.96 4.64
N GLU A 88 -37.25 -3.73 3.87
CA GLU A 88 -36.19 -2.76 4.19
C GLU A 88 -36.76 -1.35 4.44
N GLU A 89 -37.78 -0.94 3.69
CA GLU A 89 -38.41 0.39 3.80
C GLU A 89 -39.13 0.62 5.12
N ARG A 90 -39.42 -0.44 5.88
CA ARG A 90 -40.14 -0.39 7.17
C ARG A 90 -39.21 -0.61 8.36
N LEU A 91 -37.89 -0.62 8.15
CA LEU A 91 -36.93 -0.87 9.24
C LEU A 91 -36.98 0.17 10.35
N CYS A 92 -37.38 1.43 10.08
CA CYS A 92 -37.55 2.42 11.14
C CYS A 92 -38.71 2.11 12.12
N GLU A 93 -39.52 1.08 11.88
CA GLU A 93 -40.48 0.59 12.87
C GLU A 93 -39.82 -0.21 14.01
N VAL A 94 -38.61 -0.73 13.77
CA VAL A 94 -37.89 -1.60 14.71
C VAL A 94 -36.50 -1.07 15.06
N LEU A 95 -35.90 -0.24 14.21
CA LEU A 95 -34.65 0.44 14.50
C LEU A 95 -34.89 1.59 15.49
N PRO A 96 -34.02 1.76 16.51
CA PRO A 96 -34.02 2.92 17.39
C PRO A 96 -33.88 4.23 16.62
N GLN A 97 -34.46 5.32 17.15
CA GLN A 97 -34.46 6.61 16.47
C GLN A 97 -33.06 7.25 16.38
N ASN A 98 -32.15 6.87 17.28
CA ASN A 98 -30.76 7.31 17.31
C ASN A 98 -29.82 6.18 16.86
N THR A 99 -30.02 5.68 15.63
CA THR A 99 -29.18 4.63 15.05
C THR A 99 -27.99 5.25 14.32
N ILE A 100 -26.80 4.67 14.54
CA ILE A 100 -25.55 5.04 13.86
C ILE A 100 -25.11 3.87 12.96
N LEU A 101 -24.72 4.19 11.72
CA LEU A 101 -24.09 3.24 10.80
C LEU A 101 -22.59 3.54 10.70
N TYR A 102 -21.75 2.59 11.06
CA TYR A 102 -20.32 2.62 10.78
C TYR A 102 -20.07 1.82 9.51
N THR A 103 -19.38 2.40 8.54
CA THR A 103 -18.93 1.68 7.35
C THR A 103 -17.49 2.05 7.03
N THR A 104 -16.70 1.05 6.72
CA THR A 104 -15.28 1.22 6.41
C THR A 104 -15.08 2.12 5.18
N MET A 105 -15.97 2.07 4.20
CA MET A 105 -15.89 2.87 2.97
C MET A 105 -17.15 3.70 2.77
N GLU A 106 -17.00 4.89 2.18
CA GLU A 106 -18.11 5.77 1.85
C GLU A 106 -19.25 5.02 1.11
N PRO A 107 -20.52 5.17 1.53
CA PRO A 107 -21.65 4.53 0.87
C PRO A 107 -21.77 4.96 -0.59
N CYS A 108 -21.88 4.00 -1.49
CA CYS A 108 -21.95 4.29 -2.92
C CYS A 108 -23.19 5.13 -3.27
N ASN A 109 -22.97 6.19 -4.07
CA ASN A 109 -24.03 7.06 -4.59
C ASN A 109 -24.69 6.48 -5.86
N LYS A 110 -23.97 5.60 -6.58
CA LYS A 110 -24.42 4.93 -7.80
C LYS A 110 -23.84 3.52 -7.87
N ARG A 111 -24.57 2.57 -8.47
CA ARG A 111 -24.08 1.21 -8.73
C ARG A 111 -24.01 0.94 -10.22
N LEU A 112 -22.90 0.38 -10.69
CA LEU A 112 -22.73 -0.07 -12.08
C LEU A 112 -23.73 -1.17 -12.45
N SER A 113 -24.18 -1.98 -11.48
CA SER A 113 -25.21 -2.99 -11.69
C SER A 113 -26.61 -2.41 -11.93
N GLY A 114 -26.83 -1.11 -11.68
CA GLY A 114 -28.15 -0.48 -11.71
C GLY A 114 -29.00 -0.73 -10.46
N ASN A 115 -28.51 -1.51 -9.49
CA ASN A 115 -29.23 -1.77 -8.23
C ASN A 115 -29.25 -0.54 -7.32
N LYS A 116 -30.17 -0.54 -6.35
CA LYS A 116 -30.33 0.56 -5.39
C LYS A 116 -29.00 0.85 -4.66
N PRO A 117 -28.44 2.08 -4.79
CA PRO A 117 -27.21 2.50 -4.11
C PRO A 117 -27.35 2.53 -2.59
N CYS A 118 -26.23 2.42 -1.86
CA CYS A 118 -26.23 2.45 -0.39
C CYS A 118 -26.75 3.79 0.14
N VAL A 119 -26.41 4.92 -0.51
CA VAL A 119 -26.96 6.24 -0.17
C VAL A 119 -28.49 6.23 -0.22
N ASP A 120 -29.11 5.64 -1.26
CA ASP A 120 -30.57 5.60 -1.40
C ASP A 120 -31.24 4.69 -0.34
N ARG A 121 -30.54 3.64 0.10
CA ARG A 121 -31.00 2.78 1.21
C ARG A 121 -31.00 3.56 2.52
N ILE A 122 -29.89 4.25 2.82
CA ILE A 122 -29.75 5.07 4.03
C ILE A 122 -30.78 6.20 4.04
N LEU A 123 -30.99 6.90 2.91
CA LEU A 123 -32.00 7.95 2.79
C LEU A 123 -33.42 7.46 3.04
N GLY A 124 -33.74 6.21 2.66
CA GLY A 124 -35.01 5.56 2.98
C GLY A 124 -35.21 5.31 4.49
N LEU A 125 -34.12 5.35 5.26
CA LEU A 125 -34.08 5.09 6.70
C LEU A 125 -33.67 6.31 7.53
N LYS A 126 -33.63 7.50 6.94
CA LYS A 126 -33.17 8.75 7.59
C LYS A 126 -33.94 9.14 8.87
N ASP A 127 -35.16 8.61 9.04
CA ASP A 127 -35.97 8.88 10.24
C ASP A 127 -35.41 8.17 11.48
N CYS A 128 -34.65 7.09 11.31
CA CYS A 128 -34.00 6.32 12.37
C CYS A 128 -32.46 6.31 12.31
N ILE A 129 -31.84 6.35 11.12
CA ILE A 129 -30.39 6.50 10.96
C ILE A 129 -30.04 7.99 10.97
N LYS A 130 -29.37 8.46 12.03
CA LYS A 130 -29.02 9.88 12.21
C LYS A 130 -27.59 10.21 11.87
N THR A 131 -26.69 9.24 12.00
CA THR A 131 -25.27 9.43 11.74
C THR A 131 -24.71 8.27 10.93
N VAL A 132 -23.90 8.58 9.92
CA VAL A 132 -23.09 7.63 9.17
C VAL A 132 -21.62 7.97 9.39
N CYS A 133 -20.91 7.09 10.08
CA CYS A 133 -19.48 7.18 10.27
C CYS A 133 -18.76 6.44 9.13
N ILE A 134 -17.88 7.12 8.41
CA ILE A 134 -17.13 6.58 7.28
C ILE A 134 -15.63 6.54 7.59
N GLY A 135 -14.95 5.45 7.21
CA GLY A 135 -13.52 5.29 7.45
C GLY A 135 -12.62 5.80 6.32
N ILE A 136 -13.00 5.56 5.06
CA ILE A 136 -12.34 6.10 3.88
C ILE A 136 -13.37 6.62 2.88
N LYS A 137 -12.94 7.54 2.03
CA LYS A 137 -13.71 7.96 0.85
C LYS A 137 -13.68 6.83 -0.18
N GLU A 138 -14.72 6.70 -0.97
CA GLU A 138 -14.75 5.74 -2.08
C GLU A 138 -13.60 6.10 -3.07
N PRO A 139 -12.66 5.18 -3.39
CA PRO A 139 -11.51 5.49 -4.22
C PRO A 139 -11.90 5.89 -5.65
N GLU A 140 -11.09 6.74 -6.30
CA GLU A 140 -11.35 7.38 -7.60
C GLU A 140 -11.41 6.41 -8.81
N ASN A 141 -11.27 5.10 -8.58
CA ASN A 141 -11.04 4.11 -9.63
C ASN A 141 -12.27 3.76 -10.49
N PHE A 142 -13.48 4.25 -10.15
CA PHE A 142 -14.72 3.79 -10.82
C PHE A 142 -15.77 4.86 -11.15
N ILE A 143 -15.66 6.09 -10.65
CA ILE A 143 -16.72 7.11 -10.79
C ILE A 143 -16.12 8.54 -10.86
N ASP A 144 -16.66 9.36 -11.76
CA ASP A 144 -16.36 10.80 -11.95
C ASP A 144 -16.46 11.62 -10.64
N GLN A 145 -15.50 12.54 -10.41
CA GLN A 145 -15.44 13.45 -9.26
C GLN A 145 -16.74 14.23 -9.02
N SER A 146 -17.51 14.53 -10.07
CA SER A 146 -18.79 15.24 -9.91
C SER A 146 -19.88 14.40 -9.24
N VAL A 147 -19.72 13.07 -9.16
CA VAL A 147 -20.75 12.14 -8.64
C VAL A 147 -20.46 11.70 -7.19
N LEU A 148 -19.20 11.74 -6.75
CA LEU A 148 -18.78 11.37 -5.38
C LEU A 148 -19.12 12.46 -4.35
N VAL A 149 -18.90 13.74 -4.69
CA VAL A 149 -19.29 14.88 -3.83
C VAL A 149 -20.81 14.92 -3.59
N ILE A 150 -21.61 14.35 -4.49
CA ILE A 150 -23.07 14.32 -4.40
C ILE A 150 -23.56 13.36 -3.31
N GLY A 151 -22.92 12.21 -3.07
CA GLY A 151 -23.43 11.18 -2.16
C GLY A 151 -23.54 11.67 -0.70
N ARG A 152 -22.44 12.18 -0.16
CA ARG A 152 -22.39 12.77 1.20
C ARG A 152 -23.31 13.97 1.34
N GLN A 153 -23.30 14.87 0.35
CA GLN A 153 -24.17 16.04 0.37
C GLN A 153 -25.64 15.65 0.43
N ARG A 154 -26.06 14.62 -0.33
CA ARG A 154 -27.44 14.10 -0.28
C ARG A 154 -27.85 13.59 1.10
N LEU A 155 -26.94 12.91 1.81
CA LEU A 155 -27.18 12.46 3.19
C LEU A 155 -27.34 13.65 4.14
N GLN A 156 -26.40 14.61 4.06
CA GLN A 156 -26.41 15.81 4.90
C GLN A 156 -27.64 16.69 4.65
N ASP A 157 -28.03 16.91 3.40
CA ASP A 157 -29.23 17.67 3.01
C ASP A 157 -30.52 17.01 3.52
N ALA A 158 -30.51 15.69 3.71
CA ALA A 158 -31.62 14.94 4.28
C ALA A 158 -31.63 14.90 5.82
N GLY A 159 -30.65 15.55 6.47
CA GLY A 159 -30.52 15.59 7.93
C GLY A 159 -29.80 14.37 8.54
N VAL A 160 -29.06 13.61 7.73
CA VAL A 160 -28.17 12.54 8.21
C VAL A 160 -26.75 13.09 8.32
N GLU A 161 -26.21 13.10 9.53
CA GLU A 161 -24.84 13.52 9.78
C GLU A 161 -23.85 12.52 9.18
N VAL A 162 -22.79 13.01 8.53
CA VAL A 162 -21.70 12.17 8.03
C VAL A 162 -20.42 12.54 8.75
N VAL A 163 -19.85 11.58 9.48
CA VAL A 163 -18.64 11.76 10.29
C VAL A 163 -17.51 10.94 9.67
N PHE A 164 -16.35 11.57 9.49
CA PHE A 164 -15.17 10.89 8.99
C PHE A 164 -14.28 10.46 10.16
N ILE A 165 -13.95 9.17 10.24
CA ILE A 165 -13.06 8.64 11.29
C ILE A 165 -11.62 8.71 10.77
N GLN A 166 -10.84 9.63 11.34
CA GLN A 166 -9.45 9.88 10.95
C GLN A 166 -8.49 8.86 11.60
N GLY A 167 -7.32 8.66 10.99
CA GLY A 167 -6.24 7.82 11.53
C GLY A 167 -6.37 6.33 11.24
N MET A 168 -7.28 5.95 10.32
CA MET A 168 -7.56 4.55 9.96
C MET A 168 -7.51 4.31 8.45
N GLU A 169 -7.27 5.34 7.65
CA GLU A 169 -7.47 5.36 6.21
C GLU A 169 -6.62 4.29 5.52
N ASP A 170 -5.32 4.24 5.83
CA ASP A 170 -4.39 3.31 5.19
C ASP A 170 -4.67 1.84 5.61
N ARG A 171 -5.08 1.63 6.86
CA ARG A 171 -5.49 0.29 7.37
C ARG A 171 -6.74 -0.21 6.67
N ILE A 172 -7.72 0.68 6.50
CA ILE A 172 -8.96 0.37 5.80
C ILE A 172 -8.70 0.16 4.32
N MET A 173 -7.95 1.06 3.66
CA MET A 173 -7.54 0.91 2.26
C MET A 173 -6.84 -0.43 2.03
N LYS A 174 -5.94 -0.84 2.94
CA LYS A 174 -5.29 -2.14 2.83
C LYS A 174 -6.28 -3.29 2.90
N VAL A 175 -7.20 -3.34 3.86
CA VAL A 175 -8.16 -4.46 3.92
C VAL A 175 -9.07 -4.44 2.70
N SER A 176 -9.52 -3.25 2.28
CA SER A 176 -10.36 -3.07 1.11
C SER A 176 -9.67 -3.48 -0.20
N LEU A 177 -8.35 -3.27 -0.33
CA LEU A 177 -7.55 -3.58 -1.54
C LEU A 177 -6.84 -4.94 -1.49
N ALA A 178 -6.28 -5.37 -0.36
CA ALA A 178 -5.59 -6.65 -0.21
C ALA A 178 -6.55 -7.82 -0.44
N ALA A 179 -7.81 -7.64 -0.05
CA ALA A 179 -8.86 -8.57 -0.40
C ALA A 179 -9.46 -8.28 -1.80
N SER A 180 -8.79 -7.56 -2.69
CA SER A 180 -9.15 -7.49 -4.11
C SER A 180 -8.03 -7.97 -5.02
N LEU A 181 -6.85 -8.22 -4.45
CA LEU A 181 -5.63 -8.54 -5.17
C LEU A 181 -5.11 -9.88 -4.69
N LYS A 182 -5.26 -10.94 -5.49
CA LYS A 182 -4.52 -12.17 -5.22
C LYS A 182 -3.05 -11.93 -5.58
N MET A 183 -2.22 -12.08 -4.57
CA MET A 183 -0.77 -11.92 -4.69
C MET A 183 -0.15 -13.17 -5.31
N ASN A 184 0.95 -12.99 -6.05
CA ASN A 184 1.72 -14.12 -6.60
C ASN A 184 2.68 -14.76 -5.57
N TYR A 185 2.60 -14.36 -4.29
CA TYR A 185 3.47 -14.83 -3.22
C TYR A 185 2.77 -14.88 -1.86
N ASP A 186 2.90 -16.02 -1.19
CA ASP A 186 2.23 -16.45 0.04
C ASP A 186 3.24 -16.74 1.17
N GLY A 187 4.48 -16.25 1.08
CA GLY A 187 5.53 -16.53 2.07
C GLY A 187 5.27 -15.98 3.48
N ALA A 188 4.26 -15.16 3.67
CA ALA A 188 3.82 -14.67 4.99
C ALA A 188 2.71 -15.55 5.63
N GLU A 189 2.08 -16.46 4.88
CA GLU A 189 0.95 -17.25 5.38
C GLU A 189 1.37 -18.19 6.53
N GLY A 190 0.59 -18.19 7.62
CA GLY A 190 0.79 -19.07 8.77
C GLY A 190 1.97 -18.72 9.69
N LEU A 191 2.70 -17.64 9.42
CA LEU A 191 3.66 -17.06 10.35
C LEU A 191 2.91 -16.15 11.32
N GLU A 192 2.84 -16.49 12.60
CA GLU A 192 2.34 -15.59 13.65
C GLU A 192 3.52 -14.97 14.40
N PHE A 193 3.59 -13.64 14.41
CA PHE A 193 4.52 -12.88 15.23
C PHE A 193 3.72 -12.03 16.22
N GLY A 194 4.09 -12.08 17.50
CA GLY A 194 3.63 -11.09 18.46
C GLY A 194 2.25 -11.27 19.09
N GLY A 195 1.88 -12.51 19.44
CA GLY A 195 0.72 -12.79 20.31
C GLY A 195 0.98 -12.46 21.79
N GLY A 196 1.68 -11.37 22.11
CA GLY A 196 2.07 -11.00 23.48
C GLY A 196 3.02 -12.00 24.15
N ASN A 197 3.71 -12.85 23.37
CA ASN A 197 4.66 -13.81 23.90
C ASN A 197 6.09 -13.23 23.88
N THR A 198 7.00 -13.82 24.65
CA THR A 198 8.42 -13.40 24.74
C THR A 198 9.36 -14.35 23.99
N LYS A 199 8.81 -15.25 23.17
CA LYS A 199 9.60 -16.28 22.47
C LYS A 199 10.07 -15.73 21.12
N VAL A 200 11.34 -15.39 21.07
CA VAL A 200 12.03 -14.97 19.84
C VAL A 200 12.90 -16.13 19.34
N ASP A 201 13.01 -16.28 18.01
CA ASP A 201 13.86 -17.30 17.40
C ASP A 201 15.32 -17.15 17.87
N PRO A 202 16.06 -18.25 18.15
CA PRO A 202 17.46 -18.15 18.59
C PRO A 202 18.39 -17.36 17.65
N SER A 203 18.13 -17.38 16.33
CA SER A 203 18.89 -16.60 15.35
C SER A 203 18.61 -15.10 15.43
N VAL A 204 17.42 -14.69 15.87
CA VAL A 204 17.10 -13.27 16.10
C VAL A 204 17.65 -12.83 17.45
N LEU A 205 17.51 -13.68 18.48
CA LEU A 205 18.03 -13.41 19.82
C LEU A 205 19.54 -13.20 19.84
N SER A 206 20.31 -13.85 18.96
CA SER A 206 21.76 -13.65 18.88
C SER A 206 22.17 -12.28 18.34
N GLU A 207 21.27 -11.60 17.63
CA GLU A 207 21.52 -10.28 17.03
C GLU A 207 21.04 -9.12 17.92
N LEU A 208 20.27 -9.42 18.97
CA LEU A 208 19.85 -8.44 19.97
C LEU A 208 21.01 -8.08 20.92
N PRO A 209 20.98 -6.90 21.56
CA PRO A 209 22.02 -6.47 22.49
C PRO A 209 22.31 -7.51 23.58
N LYS A 210 23.59 -7.81 23.79
CA LYS A 210 24.02 -8.87 24.71
C LYS A 210 23.50 -8.61 26.13
N GLY A 211 22.77 -9.58 26.67
CA GLY A 211 22.24 -9.53 28.04
C GLY A 211 20.93 -8.75 28.17
N CYS A 212 20.29 -8.33 27.06
CA CYS A 212 18.96 -7.76 27.12
C CYS A 212 17.91 -8.81 27.54
N GLN A 213 16.85 -8.35 28.18
CA GLN A 213 15.66 -9.12 28.48
C GLN A 213 14.55 -8.77 27.48
N ILE A 214 13.95 -9.76 26.82
CA ILE A 214 12.77 -9.54 25.99
C ILE A 214 11.56 -9.30 26.90
N ILE A 215 10.91 -8.15 26.71
CA ILE A 215 9.73 -7.72 27.46
C ILE A 215 8.46 -8.17 26.74
N SER A 216 8.36 -7.89 25.44
CA SER A 216 7.20 -8.28 24.64
C SER A 216 7.57 -8.46 23.16
N THR A 217 6.73 -9.21 22.45
CA THR A 217 6.67 -9.18 20.99
C THR A 217 5.23 -8.92 20.58
N GLU A 218 5.05 -8.05 19.59
CA GLU A 218 3.75 -7.60 19.08
C GLU A 218 3.74 -7.63 17.56
N GLY A 219 2.62 -8.02 16.94
CA GLY A 219 2.42 -7.80 15.51
C GLY A 219 2.38 -6.29 15.26
N HIS A 220 3.14 -5.80 14.30
CA HIS A 220 3.29 -4.36 14.10
C HIS A 220 3.52 -4.01 12.65
N GLY A 221 2.86 -2.94 12.18
CA GLY A 221 2.94 -2.52 10.80
C GLY A 221 2.25 -3.50 9.86
N VAL A 222 2.42 -3.24 8.56
CA VAL A 222 1.64 -3.85 7.51
C VAL A 222 2.55 -4.05 6.31
N SER A 223 2.79 -5.31 5.92
CA SER A 223 3.42 -5.65 4.64
C SER A 223 2.48 -6.51 3.81
N PHE A 224 2.59 -6.42 2.49
CA PHE A 224 1.94 -7.35 1.58
C PHE A 224 2.69 -8.69 1.55
N TRP A 225 4.01 -8.69 1.72
CA TRP A 225 4.89 -9.83 1.39
C TRP A 225 5.45 -10.58 2.61
N ALA A 226 5.47 -9.92 3.77
CA ALA A 226 6.07 -10.42 5.00
C ALA A 226 5.12 -10.26 6.20
N ASN A 227 5.33 -11.04 7.26
CA ASN A 227 4.78 -10.70 8.56
C ASN A 227 5.73 -9.73 9.27
N THR A 228 5.19 -8.73 9.95
CA THR A 228 5.96 -7.64 10.55
C THR A 228 5.65 -7.52 12.04
N GLY A 229 6.65 -7.16 12.83
CA GLY A 229 6.55 -7.18 14.28
C GLY A 229 7.45 -6.19 14.98
N ARG A 230 7.15 -5.96 16.26
CA ARG A 230 7.95 -5.20 17.20
C ARG A 230 8.46 -6.11 18.31
N ILE A 231 9.72 -5.93 18.68
CA ILE A 231 10.35 -6.61 19.82
C ILE A 231 10.77 -5.53 20.82
N ASP A 232 10.17 -5.55 21.99
CA ASP A 232 10.53 -4.64 23.08
C ASP A 232 11.50 -5.36 24.02
N VAL A 233 12.63 -4.72 24.31
CA VAL A 233 13.65 -5.26 25.22
C VAL A 233 13.99 -4.24 26.31
N GLU A 234 14.46 -4.75 27.43
CA GLU A 234 15.19 -3.99 28.45
C GLU A 234 16.66 -4.38 28.36
N LEU A 235 17.54 -3.38 28.19
CA LEU A 235 19.00 -3.59 28.13
C LEU A 235 19.54 -3.97 29.52
N ALA A 236 20.79 -4.45 29.57
CA ALA A 236 21.43 -4.86 30.81
C ALA A 236 21.55 -3.75 31.87
N ASP A 237 21.45 -2.48 31.46
CA ASP A 237 21.44 -1.30 32.33
C ASP A 237 20.03 -0.81 32.70
N GLY A 238 18.98 -1.51 32.27
CA GLY A 238 17.58 -1.15 32.49
C GLY A 238 16.99 -0.21 31.43
N THR A 239 17.76 0.18 30.40
CA THR A 239 17.25 1.07 29.35
C THR A 239 16.28 0.33 28.43
N PRO A 240 15.05 0.84 28.19
CA PRO A 240 14.15 0.25 27.21
C PRO A 240 14.63 0.51 25.78
N GLN A 241 14.55 -0.50 24.92
CA GLN A 241 14.83 -0.38 23.49
C GLN A 241 13.83 -1.21 22.68
N LYS A 242 13.50 -0.74 21.47
CA LYS A 242 12.53 -1.39 20.58
C LYS A 242 13.18 -1.73 19.24
N PHE A 243 12.78 -2.85 18.65
CA PHE A 243 13.24 -3.30 17.34
C PHE A 243 12.07 -3.65 16.43
N PHE A 244 12.21 -3.36 15.15
CA PHE A 244 11.28 -3.79 14.11
C PHE A 244 11.83 -5.03 13.40
N ILE A 245 10.97 -6.00 13.13
CA ILE A 245 11.32 -7.24 12.44
C ILE A 245 10.34 -7.52 11.31
N LYS A 246 10.88 -7.96 10.17
CA LYS A 246 10.13 -8.61 9.09
C LYS A 246 10.48 -10.09 9.06
N VAL A 247 9.48 -10.92 8.76
CA VAL A 247 9.60 -12.37 8.70
C VAL A 247 8.93 -12.88 7.44
N ILE A 248 9.63 -13.70 6.67
CA ILE A 248 9.17 -14.20 5.39
C ILE A 248 9.67 -15.63 5.17
N SER A 249 8.78 -16.52 4.74
CA SER A 249 9.13 -17.90 4.39
C SER A 249 9.61 -18.02 2.95
N LYS A 250 10.04 -19.24 2.58
CA LYS A 250 10.51 -19.67 1.25
C LYS A 250 11.89 -19.13 0.88
N GLU A 251 12.52 -19.81 -0.08
CA GLU A 251 13.89 -19.50 -0.50
C GLU A 251 14.01 -18.06 -1.03
N GLN A 252 13.00 -17.60 -1.78
CA GLN A 252 12.94 -16.22 -2.28
C GLN A 252 12.95 -15.20 -1.14
N GLY A 253 12.26 -15.49 -0.04
CA GLY A 253 12.25 -14.66 1.16
C GLY A 253 13.65 -14.38 1.72
N LYS A 254 14.58 -15.34 1.61
CA LYS A 254 15.98 -15.14 1.99
C LYS A 254 16.63 -14.00 1.22
N TYR A 255 16.45 -13.99 -0.09
CA TYR A 255 17.06 -12.98 -0.96
C TYR A 255 16.38 -11.62 -0.81
N MET A 256 15.07 -11.59 -0.55
CA MET A 256 14.34 -10.37 -0.21
C MET A 256 14.91 -9.71 1.05
N MET A 257 15.05 -10.45 2.16
CA MET A 257 15.60 -9.91 3.42
C MET A 257 17.07 -9.47 3.27
N HIS A 258 17.87 -10.21 2.49
CA HIS A 258 19.25 -9.83 2.22
C HIS A 258 19.35 -8.53 1.40
N GLY A 259 18.53 -8.42 0.36
CA GLY A 259 18.48 -7.24 -0.51
C GLY A 259 18.03 -5.99 0.24
N GLU A 260 16.98 -6.11 1.06
CA GLU A 260 16.50 -5.02 1.91
C GLU A 260 17.56 -4.61 2.94
N PHE A 261 18.19 -5.57 3.64
CA PHE A 261 19.25 -5.28 4.61
C PHE A 261 20.41 -4.48 4.00
N GLU A 262 20.93 -4.92 2.85
CA GLU A 262 22.06 -4.24 2.20
C GLU A 262 21.65 -2.88 1.61
N SER A 263 20.39 -2.73 1.18
CA SER A 263 19.83 -1.44 0.74
C SER A 263 19.75 -0.45 1.90
N MET A 264 19.09 -0.83 2.99
CA MET A 264 18.94 -0.01 4.19
C MET A 264 20.29 0.32 4.82
N LYS A 265 21.25 -0.62 4.78
CA LYS A 265 22.60 -0.40 5.31
C LYS A 265 23.37 0.61 4.48
N THR A 266 23.20 0.58 3.15
CA THR A 266 23.84 1.53 2.25
C THR A 266 23.29 2.95 2.49
N ILE A 267 21.96 3.10 2.62
CA ILE A 267 21.33 4.38 2.94
C ILE A 267 21.79 4.87 4.33
N HIS A 268 21.65 4.05 5.36
CA HIS A 268 21.99 4.43 6.74
C HIS A 268 23.47 4.78 6.92
N THR A 269 24.38 4.09 6.21
CA THR A 269 25.82 4.44 6.23
C THR A 269 26.08 5.85 5.68
N LEU A 270 25.30 6.28 4.68
CA LEU A 270 25.43 7.60 4.07
C LEU A 270 24.66 8.68 4.85
N MET A 271 23.49 8.33 5.37
CA MET A 271 22.56 9.23 6.06
C MET A 271 21.94 8.52 7.28
N PRO A 272 22.63 8.48 8.42
CA PRO A 272 22.20 7.71 9.60
C PRO A 272 20.80 8.04 10.11
N ASP A 273 20.39 9.29 9.99
CA ASP A 273 19.09 9.74 10.52
C ASP A 273 17.96 9.65 9.50
N PHE A 274 18.20 9.17 8.26
CA PHE A 274 17.19 9.09 7.19
C PHE A 274 16.57 7.73 6.99
N ALA A 275 17.20 6.69 7.52
CA ALA A 275 16.69 5.32 7.47
C ALA A 275 16.87 4.67 8.84
N PRO A 276 15.90 3.86 9.30
CA PRO A 276 16.08 3.01 10.47
C PRO A 276 17.36 2.19 10.33
N ARG A 277 18.17 2.14 11.39
CA ARG A 277 19.45 1.43 11.36
C ARG A 277 19.20 -0.07 11.19
N PRO A 278 19.67 -0.69 10.11
CA PRO A 278 19.58 -2.14 9.97
C PRO A 278 20.54 -2.81 10.96
N ILE A 279 20.07 -3.87 11.60
CA ILE A 279 20.81 -4.60 12.62
C ILE A 279 21.29 -5.92 12.05
N ALA A 280 20.37 -6.72 11.51
CA ALA A 280 20.70 -8.02 10.98
C ALA A 280 19.67 -8.51 9.96
N TRP A 281 20.05 -9.55 9.23
CA TRP A 281 19.14 -10.41 8.50
C TRP A 281 19.61 -11.86 8.66
N GLY A 282 18.73 -12.83 8.47
CA GLY A 282 19.12 -14.23 8.61
C GLY A 282 17.99 -15.23 8.39
N THR A 283 18.25 -16.46 8.81
CA THR A 283 17.28 -17.57 8.75
C THR A 283 16.99 -18.05 10.16
N TYR A 284 15.71 -18.28 10.44
CA TYR A 284 15.25 -18.87 11.69
C TYR A 284 15.86 -20.25 11.91
N LYS A 285 16.13 -20.56 13.17
CA LYS A 285 16.54 -21.90 13.60
C LYS A 285 15.34 -22.79 13.92
N SER A 286 14.27 -22.20 14.45
CA SER A 286 13.09 -22.91 14.94
C SER A 286 12.12 -23.30 13.82
N ILE A 287 12.04 -22.50 12.76
CA ILE A 287 11.16 -22.72 11.62
C ILE A 287 12.02 -22.79 10.35
N PRO A 288 12.14 -23.96 9.70
CA PRO A 288 12.89 -24.09 8.46
C PRO A 288 12.39 -23.15 7.37
N ASN A 289 13.32 -22.68 6.52
CA ASN A 289 12.99 -21.86 5.35
C ASN A 289 12.21 -20.57 5.69
N THR A 290 12.44 -20.03 6.88
CA THR A 290 11.89 -18.76 7.36
C THR A 290 13.03 -17.79 7.60
N HIS A 291 12.93 -16.58 7.07
CA HIS A 291 13.97 -15.59 7.02
C HIS A 291 13.52 -14.28 7.66
N PHE A 292 14.46 -13.49 8.15
CA PHE A 292 14.15 -12.23 8.81
C PHE A 292 15.05 -11.08 8.40
N PHE A 293 14.52 -9.87 8.55
CA PHE A 293 15.23 -8.60 8.57
C PHE A 293 14.90 -7.89 9.90
N LEU A 294 15.91 -7.34 10.56
CA LEU A 294 15.81 -6.70 11.88
C LEU A 294 16.46 -5.32 11.81
N CYS A 295 15.76 -4.29 12.30
CA CYS A 295 16.28 -2.92 12.39
C CYS A 295 15.80 -2.20 13.66
N ASP A 296 16.34 -1.00 13.91
CA ASP A 296 15.83 -0.12 14.95
C ASP A 296 14.35 0.18 14.71
N TYR A 297 13.54 0.11 15.77
CA TYR A 297 12.15 0.56 15.70
C TYR A 297 12.10 2.09 15.72
N LYS A 298 11.26 2.66 14.85
CA LYS A 298 10.99 4.09 14.80
C LYS A 298 9.50 4.32 14.96
N GLU A 299 9.13 5.13 15.95
CA GLU A 299 7.76 5.59 16.11
C GLU A 299 7.54 6.70 15.07
N MET A 300 6.49 6.58 14.26
CA MET A 300 6.26 7.49 13.14
C MET A 300 4.87 8.12 13.19
N ILE A 301 4.78 9.38 12.77
CA ILE A 301 3.51 10.06 12.54
C ILE A 301 2.99 9.66 11.16
N ASP A 302 1.70 9.32 11.09
CA ASP A 302 0.98 9.04 9.84
C ASP A 302 0.58 10.35 9.13
N GLU A 303 1.59 11.13 8.76
CA GLU A 303 1.45 12.39 8.01
C GLU A 303 2.48 12.47 6.89
N MET A 304 2.12 13.18 5.83
CA MET A 304 3.04 13.44 4.72
C MET A 304 4.18 14.36 5.20
N PRO A 305 5.46 14.04 4.93
CA PRO A 305 6.57 14.87 5.35
C PRO A 305 6.56 16.21 4.61
N ASP A 306 7.01 17.29 5.26
CA ASP A 306 7.13 18.60 4.60
C ASP A 306 7.92 18.46 3.27
N PRO A 307 7.40 18.98 2.14
CA PRO A 307 8.02 18.79 0.83
C PRO A 307 9.48 19.25 0.77
N HIS A 308 9.83 20.38 1.40
CA HIS A 308 11.19 20.92 1.36
C HIS A 308 12.14 20.17 2.30
N LYS A 309 11.71 19.82 3.51
CA LYS A 309 12.50 18.97 4.42
C LYS A 309 12.80 17.62 3.75
N PHE A 310 11.77 16.93 3.27
CA PHE A 310 11.93 15.62 2.62
C PHE A 310 12.83 15.70 1.37
N ALA A 311 12.53 16.64 0.47
CA ALA A 311 13.25 16.77 -0.79
C ALA A 311 14.72 17.17 -0.60
N SER A 312 15.05 17.97 0.42
CA SER A 312 16.44 18.29 0.75
C SER A 312 17.24 17.05 1.13
N ARG A 313 16.63 16.13 1.88
CA ARG A 313 17.26 14.88 2.33
C ARG A 313 17.39 13.88 1.19
N LEU A 314 16.37 13.75 0.35
CA LEU A 314 16.44 12.95 -0.87
C LEU A 314 17.49 13.50 -1.86
N ALA A 315 17.56 14.81 -2.04
CA ALA A 315 18.61 15.46 -2.84
C ALA A 315 20.00 15.17 -2.25
N ALA A 316 20.16 15.25 -0.92
CA ALA A 316 21.42 14.91 -0.25
C ALA A 316 21.81 13.44 -0.45
N LEU A 317 20.86 12.50 -0.37
CA LEU A 317 21.08 11.08 -0.68
C LEU A 317 21.66 10.92 -2.09
N HIS A 318 20.96 11.48 -3.10
CA HIS A 318 21.35 11.40 -4.50
C HIS A 318 22.68 12.10 -4.80
N GLN A 319 22.94 13.26 -4.20
CA GLN A 319 24.14 14.06 -4.45
C GLN A 319 25.38 13.55 -3.70
N ASN A 320 25.22 12.96 -2.51
CA ASN A 320 26.34 12.50 -1.69
C ASN A 320 26.72 11.03 -1.92
N SER A 321 25.80 10.21 -2.46
CA SER A 321 26.10 8.82 -2.77
C SER A 321 27.24 8.69 -3.78
N LYS A 322 28.03 7.62 -3.71
CA LYS A 322 29.07 7.32 -4.71
C LYS A 322 29.01 5.85 -5.08
N SER A 323 28.73 5.58 -6.36
CA SER A 323 28.83 4.21 -6.87
C SER A 323 30.25 3.68 -6.64
N PRO A 324 30.42 2.49 -6.06
CA PRO A 324 31.72 1.97 -5.62
C PRO A 324 32.70 1.75 -6.79
N ASN A 325 32.19 1.61 -8.02
CA ASN A 325 32.96 1.42 -9.24
C ASN A 325 32.64 2.46 -10.31
N GLY A 326 31.86 3.50 -9.99
CA GLY A 326 31.44 4.54 -10.92
C GLY A 326 30.39 4.10 -11.96
N LYS A 327 29.81 2.91 -11.82
CA LYS A 327 28.80 2.34 -12.74
C LYS A 327 27.39 2.40 -12.16
N PHE A 328 26.38 2.19 -13.01
CA PHE A 328 24.99 1.95 -12.61
C PHE A 328 24.81 0.48 -12.21
N GLY A 329 23.95 0.20 -11.22
CA GLY A 329 23.72 -1.14 -10.68
C GLY A 329 23.96 -1.24 -9.18
N PHE A 330 24.08 -2.46 -8.68
CA PHE A 330 24.27 -2.75 -7.26
C PHE A 330 25.09 -4.04 -7.09
N HIS A 331 25.68 -4.27 -5.92
CA HIS A 331 26.52 -5.45 -5.70
C HIS A 331 25.74 -6.76 -5.59
N LEU A 332 24.40 -6.68 -5.54
CA LEU A 332 23.50 -7.82 -5.51
C LEU A 332 22.15 -7.50 -6.17
N THR A 333 21.40 -8.56 -6.49
CA THR A 333 19.99 -8.49 -6.89
C THR A 333 19.15 -8.03 -5.69
N THR A 334 18.44 -6.91 -5.83
CA THR A 334 17.43 -6.47 -4.85
C THR A 334 16.05 -6.95 -5.28
N TYR A 335 15.03 -6.74 -4.45
CA TYR A 335 13.67 -7.17 -4.72
C TYR A 335 12.71 -6.01 -4.52
N SER A 336 11.83 -5.78 -5.48
CA SER A 336 10.71 -4.84 -5.35
C SER A 336 9.44 -5.68 -5.21
N GLY A 337 8.77 -5.60 -4.07
CA GLY A 337 7.86 -6.68 -3.65
C GLY A 337 8.59 -8.03 -3.64
N ASN A 338 8.00 -9.06 -4.25
CA ASN A 338 8.68 -10.36 -4.41
C ASN A 338 9.47 -10.48 -5.72
N LEU A 339 9.44 -9.53 -6.63
CA LEU A 339 10.06 -9.68 -7.94
C LEU A 339 11.54 -9.22 -7.94
N PRO A 340 12.46 -9.99 -8.55
CA PRO A 340 13.87 -9.67 -8.55
C PRO A 340 14.20 -8.48 -9.47
N GLN A 341 15.04 -7.57 -8.97
CA GLN A 341 15.67 -6.49 -9.70
C GLN A 341 17.11 -6.88 -10.02
N MET A 342 17.35 -7.32 -11.25
CA MET A 342 18.69 -7.62 -11.72
C MET A 342 19.50 -6.34 -11.86
N ASN A 343 20.53 -6.20 -11.02
CA ASN A 343 21.29 -4.97 -10.82
C ASN A 343 22.75 -5.11 -11.27
N GLU A 344 23.05 -5.94 -12.27
CA GLU A 344 24.42 -6.06 -12.78
C GLU A 344 24.98 -4.71 -13.22
N TRP A 345 26.29 -4.54 -13.04
CA TRP A 345 26.94 -3.26 -13.26
C TRP A 345 27.05 -2.88 -14.74
N GLU A 346 26.66 -1.65 -15.07
CA GLU A 346 26.69 -1.09 -16.42
C GLU A 346 27.27 0.31 -16.45
N ASP A 347 28.06 0.62 -17.48
CA ASP A 347 28.63 1.96 -17.67
C ASP A 347 27.60 2.96 -18.24
N SER A 348 26.60 2.46 -18.97
CA SER A 348 25.54 3.25 -19.60
C SER A 348 24.20 3.05 -18.90
N TRP A 349 23.56 4.17 -18.54
CA TRP A 349 22.21 4.17 -17.98
C TRP A 349 21.17 3.70 -19.00
N GLU A 350 21.32 4.05 -20.28
CA GLU A 350 20.47 3.55 -21.35
C GLU A 350 20.48 2.01 -21.38
N VAL A 351 21.68 1.41 -21.31
CA VAL A 351 21.85 -0.04 -21.33
C VAL A 351 21.30 -0.68 -20.06
N TYR A 352 21.63 -0.12 -18.90
CA TYR A 352 21.12 -0.59 -17.61
C TYR A 352 19.59 -0.60 -17.58
N PHE A 353 18.97 0.55 -17.90
CA PHE A 353 17.53 0.71 -17.87
C PHE A 353 16.84 -0.23 -18.88
N ALA A 354 17.39 -0.38 -20.09
CA ALA A 354 16.85 -1.33 -21.06
C ALA A 354 16.85 -2.77 -20.53
N LYS A 355 17.93 -3.22 -19.88
CA LYS A 355 17.99 -4.55 -19.25
C LYS A 355 16.95 -4.69 -18.13
N CYS A 356 16.85 -3.67 -17.28
CA CYS A 356 15.89 -3.64 -16.17
C CYS A 356 14.43 -3.72 -16.68
N LEU A 357 14.07 -2.91 -17.68
CA LEU A 357 12.73 -2.94 -18.27
C LEU A 357 12.45 -4.26 -19.00
N ARG A 358 13.46 -4.86 -19.67
CA ARG A 358 13.31 -6.16 -20.32
C ARG A 358 12.94 -7.24 -19.30
N ASN A 359 13.71 -7.32 -18.22
CA ASN A 359 13.43 -8.25 -17.13
C ASN A 359 12.04 -8.02 -16.52
N ALA A 360 11.62 -6.76 -16.33
CA ALA A 360 10.28 -6.47 -15.83
C ALA A 360 9.17 -6.97 -16.78
N LEU A 361 9.33 -6.76 -18.09
CA LEU A 361 8.38 -7.25 -19.10
C LEU A 361 8.35 -8.77 -19.17
N ASP A 362 9.51 -9.43 -19.07
CA ASP A 362 9.60 -10.89 -19.06
C ASP A 362 8.87 -11.49 -17.84
N LEU A 363 9.03 -10.88 -16.66
CA LEU A 363 8.30 -11.25 -15.44
C LEU A 363 6.79 -11.01 -15.58
N GLU A 364 6.38 -9.95 -16.27
CA GLU A 364 4.97 -9.65 -16.53
C GLU A 364 4.32 -10.67 -17.48
N LEU A 365 5.05 -11.06 -18.55
CA LEU A 365 4.65 -12.12 -19.47
C LEU A 365 4.59 -13.48 -18.79
N GLU A 366 5.54 -13.80 -17.89
CA GLU A 366 5.49 -15.02 -17.08
C GLU A 366 4.25 -15.01 -16.17
N ALA A 367 3.93 -13.85 -15.60
CA ALA A 367 2.85 -13.68 -14.64
C ALA A 367 1.44 -13.72 -15.25
N LYS A 368 1.21 -13.12 -16.43
CA LYS A 368 -0.14 -13.08 -17.05
C LYS A 368 -0.20 -13.55 -18.52
N GLY A 369 0.86 -14.16 -19.03
CA GLY A 369 0.89 -14.74 -20.37
C GLY A 369 1.11 -13.71 -21.48
N ASP A 370 1.22 -14.23 -22.71
CA ASP A 370 1.50 -13.45 -23.93
C ASP A 370 0.36 -12.49 -24.30
N ASP A 371 0.73 -11.35 -24.88
CA ASP A 371 -0.19 -10.34 -25.40
C ASP A 371 0.29 -9.87 -26.80
N PRO A 372 -0.55 -9.93 -27.85
CA PRO A 372 -0.18 -9.51 -29.20
C PRO A 372 0.39 -8.09 -29.30
N GLU A 373 -0.01 -7.17 -28.42
CA GLU A 373 0.51 -5.80 -28.44
C GLU A 373 1.98 -5.71 -28.03
N PHE A 374 2.49 -6.64 -27.22
CA PHE A 374 3.91 -6.68 -26.87
C PHE A 374 4.78 -6.84 -28.13
N HIS A 375 4.35 -7.65 -29.08
CA HIS A 375 5.07 -7.89 -30.34
C HIS A 375 5.19 -6.63 -31.21
N VAL A 376 4.33 -5.63 -31.00
CA VAL A 376 4.32 -4.36 -31.73
C VAL A 376 5.00 -3.26 -30.92
N LEU A 377 4.67 -3.12 -29.63
CA LEU A 377 5.10 -2.01 -28.80
C LEU A 377 6.52 -2.21 -28.26
N VAL A 378 6.88 -3.42 -27.80
CA VAL A 378 8.20 -3.68 -27.19
C VAL A 378 9.36 -3.37 -28.14
N PRO A 379 9.35 -3.78 -29.42
CA PRO A 379 10.43 -3.40 -30.34
C PRO A 379 10.61 -1.88 -30.44
N VAL A 380 9.52 -1.12 -30.57
CA VAL A 380 9.58 0.34 -30.70
C VAL A 380 10.08 1.02 -29.43
N ILE A 381 9.64 0.54 -28.26
CA ILE A 381 10.14 1.02 -26.96
C ILE A 381 11.67 0.89 -26.89
N PHE A 382 12.21 -0.26 -27.27
CA PHE A 382 13.65 -0.54 -27.14
C PHE A 382 14.50 0.06 -28.25
N GLU A 383 14.03 0.08 -29.49
CA GLU A 383 14.81 0.54 -30.64
C GLU A 383 14.77 2.06 -30.80
N LYS A 384 13.72 2.73 -30.30
CA LYS A 384 13.51 4.16 -30.50
C LYS A 384 13.28 4.94 -29.22
N VAL A 385 12.28 4.58 -28.40
CA VAL A 385 11.88 5.40 -27.25
C VAL A 385 13.00 5.49 -26.21
N ILE A 386 13.57 4.35 -25.78
CA ILE A 386 14.68 4.31 -24.82
C ILE A 386 15.90 5.09 -25.35
N PRO A 387 16.42 4.83 -26.58
CA PRO A 387 17.50 5.62 -27.14
C PRO A 387 17.19 7.11 -27.25
N ARG A 388 15.96 7.49 -27.66
CA ARG A 388 15.55 8.89 -27.82
C ARG A 388 15.58 9.65 -26.50
N LEU A 389 15.15 9.02 -25.40
CA LEU A 389 15.00 9.67 -24.11
C LEU A 389 16.23 9.54 -23.19
N LEU A 390 16.97 8.43 -23.27
CA LEU A 390 18.05 8.13 -22.32
C LEU A 390 19.45 8.34 -22.88
N ARG A 391 19.69 8.09 -24.17
CA ARG A 391 21.02 8.30 -24.78
C ARG A 391 21.53 9.73 -24.63
N PRO A 392 20.71 10.77 -24.84
CA PRO A 392 21.15 12.17 -24.70
C PRO A 392 21.74 12.50 -23.31
N LEU A 393 21.37 11.78 -22.25
CA LEU A 393 21.90 12.02 -20.91
C LEU A 393 23.43 11.81 -20.80
N GLN A 394 24.00 11.00 -21.70
CA GLN A 394 25.42 10.61 -21.66
C GLN A 394 26.15 10.83 -23.00
N THR A 395 25.56 11.58 -23.93
CA THR A 395 26.18 11.92 -25.23
C THR A 395 26.33 13.43 -25.40
N GLU A 396 27.03 13.84 -26.47
CA GLU A 396 27.26 15.26 -26.77
C GLU A 396 27.97 16.01 -25.63
N GLY A 397 28.87 15.31 -24.93
CA GLY A 397 29.64 15.85 -23.80
C GLY A 397 28.88 15.88 -22.47
N ARG A 398 27.63 15.40 -22.44
CA ARG A 398 26.86 15.24 -21.20
C ARG A 398 27.24 13.97 -20.46
N SER A 399 27.02 14.00 -19.16
CA SER A 399 27.14 12.84 -18.29
C SER A 399 26.14 12.98 -17.14
N ILE A 400 25.69 11.83 -16.65
CA ILE A 400 24.88 11.72 -15.45
C ILE A 400 25.65 10.92 -14.40
N LYS A 401 25.38 11.24 -13.13
CA LYS A 401 25.97 10.56 -12.00
C LYS A 401 25.13 9.32 -11.65
N PRO A 402 25.75 8.15 -11.45
CA PRO A 402 25.10 7.04 -10.76
C PRO A 402 24.83 7.41 -9.29
N SER A 403 23.57 7.75 -9.00
CA SER A 403 23.07 8.15 -7.69
C SER A 403 22.37 6.97 -7.03
N LEU A 404 22.59 6.75 -5.73
CA LEU A 404 21.89 5.72 -4.99
C LEU A 404 20.42 6.11 -4.88
N VAL A 405 19.53 5.34 -5.51
CA VAL A 405 18.08 5.49 -5.38
C VAL A 405 17.56 4.53 -4.31
N HIS A 406 16.44 4.89 -3.69
CA HIS A 406 15.69 4.01 -2.80
C HIS A 406 15.12 2.82 -3.58
N GLY A 407 14.62 3.04 -4.80
CA GLY A 407 14.21 2.00 -5.75
C GLY A 407 12.74 1.59 -5.66
N ASP A 408 12.07 1.90 -4.54
CA ASP A 408 10.62 1.76 -4.32
C ASP A 408 10.09 2.90 -3.44
N LEU A 409 10.46 4.15 -3.74
CA LEU A 409 10.06 5.30 -2.92
C LEU A 409 8.67 5.78 -3.33
N TRP A 410 7.65 5.33 -2.60
CA TRP A 410 6.30 5.91 -2.64
C TRP A 410 5.93 6.40 -1.24
N TYR A 411 4.85 7.16 -1.11
CA TYR A 411 4.54 7.85 0.15
C TYR A 411 4.47 6.93 1.37
N ALA A 412 3.99 5.69 1.20
CA ALA A 412 3.86 4.73 2.31
C ALA A 412 5.19 4.07 2.71
N ASN A 413 6.25 4.27 1.93
CA ASN A 413 7.63 3.92 2.29
C ASN A 413 8.40 5.13 2.87
N SER A 414 7.65 6.10 3.40
CA SER A 414 8.17 7.27 4.10
C SER A 414 7.35 7.57 5.36
N GLY A 415 7.94 8.30 6.29
CA GLY A 415 7.26 8.75 7.51
C GLY A 415 8.00 9.88 8.20
N ILE A 416 7.47 10.36 9.32
CA ILE A 416 8.11 11.38 10.17
C ILE A 416 8.44 10.74 11.51
N ASP A 417 9.71 10.73 11.90
CA ASP A 417 10.16 10.23 13.20
C ASP A 417 9.61 11.09 14.33
N VAL A 418 8.83 10.50 15.25
CA VAL A 418 8.22 11.21 16.38
C VAL A 418 9.27 11.87 17.27
N ASP A 419 10.42 11.22 17.44
CA ASP A 419 11.46 11.70 18.35
C ASP A 419 12.22 12.92 17.80
N SER A 420 12.39 13.00 16.48
CA SER A 420 13.24 14.01 15.85
C SER A 420 12.51 15.01 14.96
N ASP A 421 11.23 14.80 14.63
CA ASP A 421 10.46 15.60 13.65
C ASP A 421 11.11 15.63 12.25
N GLU A 422 11.83 14.56 11.94
CA GLU A 422 12.61 14.40 10.72
C GLU A 422 12.03 13.30 9.83
N SER A 423 12.15 13.47 8.51
CA SER A 423 11.67 12.45 7.58
C SER A 423 12.51 11.17 7.63
N LEU A 424 11.83 10.03 7.48
CA LEU A 424 12.42 8.70 7.35
C LEU A 424 11.97 8.06 6.03
N ILE A 425 12.82 7.19 5.49
CA ILE A 425 12.51 6.26 4.41
C ILE A 425 12.84 4.83 4.85
N PHE A 426 12.06 3.87 4.37
CA PHE A 426 12.18 2.45 4.72
C PHE A 426 11.69 1.57 3.57
N ASP A 427 11.92 0.26 3.66
CA ASP A 427 11.54 -0.72 2.63
C ASP A 427 12.29 -0.52 1.29
N ALA A 428 13.58 -0.17 1.39
CA ALA A 428 14.41 0.13 0.24
C ALA A 428 14.83 -1.11 -0.55
N CYS A 429 14.97 -0.94 -1.86
CA CYS A 429 15.48 -1.94 -2.78
C CYS A 429 16.51 -1.32 -3.74
N CYS A 430 17.54 -0.73 -3.13
CA CYS A 430 18.46 0.22 -3.73
C CYS A 430 19.26 -0.31 -4.93
N PHE A 431 19.66 0.63 -5.77
CA PHE A 431 20.74 0.49 -6.74
C PHE A 431 21.25 1.89 -7.13
N TYR A 432 22.36 1.97 -7.84
CA TYR A 432 22.87 3.22 -8.39
C TYR A 432 22.25 3.46 -9.78
N ALA A 433 21.50 4.56 -9.91
CA ALA A 433 20.66 4.89 -11.05
C ALA A 433 20.87 6.34 -11.51
N HIS A 434 20.21 6.73 -12.60
CA HIS A 434 19.89 8.14 -12.82
C HIS A 434 18.93 8.61 -11.72
N ASN A 435 19.23 9.73 -11.06
CA ASN A 435 18.44 10.25 -9.94
C ASN A 435 16.95 10.48 -10.26
N GLU A 436 16.61 10.87 -11.50
CA GLU A 436 15.21 11.06 -11.92
C GLU A 436 14.39 9.76 -11.98
N TYR A 437 15.05 8.59 -11.94
CA TYR A 437 14.37 7.29 -11.90
C TYR A 437 13.38 7.17 -10.75
N GLU A 438 13.72 7.71 -9.58
CA GLU A 438 12.89 7.66 -8.37
C GLU A 438 11.49 8.24 -8.61
N PHE A 439 11.41 9.28 -9.45
CA PHE A 439 10.16 10.00 -9.71
C PHE A 439 9.20 9.24 -10.62
N GLY A 440 9.66 8.19 -11.31
CA GLY A 440 8.76 7.30 -12.05
C GLY A 440 7.67 6.71 -11.15
N GLN A 441 8.02 6.37 -9.90
CA GLN A 441 7.11 5.83 -8.90
C GLN A 441 6.12 6.90 -8.36
N TRP A 442 6.39 8.18 -8.59
CA TRP A 442 5.56 9.31 -8.12
C TRP A 442 4.55 9.78 -9.15
N ARG A 443 4.65 9.28 -10.40
CA ARG A 443 3.74 9.64 -11.49
C ARG A 443 2.32 9.09 -11.33
N PRO A 444 2.10 7.85 -10.84
CA PRO A 444 0.75 7.34 -10.65
C PRO A 444 -0.05 8.19 -9.66
N VAL A 445 -1.32 8.50 -9.99
CA VAL A 445 -2.22 9.37 -9.19
C VAL A 445 -2.46 8.84 -7.78
N CYS A 446 -2.32 7.52 -7.57
CA CYS A 446 -2.44 6.90 -6.26
C CYS A 446 -1.28 7.25 -5.31
N ASN A 447 -0.19 7.83 -5.80
CA ASN A 447 0.90 8.30 -4.95
C ASN A 447 0.57 9.69 -4.37
N LYS A 448 0.86 9.91 -3.09
CA LYS A 448 0.67 11.19 -2.41
C LYS A 448 1.84 12.17 -2.61
N PHE A 449 2.97 11.73 -3.17
CA PHE A 449 4.06 12.63 -3.56
C PHE A 449 3.70 13.40 -4.84
N GLY A 450 3.15 14.59 -4.66
CA GLY A 450 2.70 15.46 -5.75
C GLY A 450 3.76 16.36 -6.37
N ALA A 451 3.30 17.28 -7.23
CA ALA A 451 4.14 18.23 -7.96
C ALA A 451 4.95 19.15 -7.02
N GLU A 452 4.44 19.40 -5.81
CA GLU A 452 5.13 20.15 -4.76
C GLU A 452 6.41 19.48 -4.28
N TYR A 453 6.47 18.14 -4.23
CA TYR A 453 7.69 17.40 -3.86
C TYR A 453 8.73 17.44 -4.98
N LEU A 454 8.30 17.31 -6.23
CA LEU A 454 9.19 17.47 -7.39
C LEU A 454 9.75 18.90 -7.46
N ALA A 455 8.89 19.91 -7.30
CA ALA A 455 9.32 21.31 -7.27
C ALA A 455 10.31 21.57 -6.12
N ALA A 456 10.04 21.03 -4.93
CA ALA A 456 10.95 21.12 -3.80
C ALA A 456 12.30 20.44 -4.10
N TYR A 457 12.32 19.24 -4.70
CA TYR A 457 13.56 18.56 -5.08
C TYR A 457 14.36 19.36 -6.12
N HIS A 458 13.68 19.94 -7.10
CA HIS A 458 14.32 20.76 -8.13
C HIS A 458 14.86 22.10 -7.64
N SER A 459 14.50 22.53 -6.42
CA SER A 459 15.19 23.63 -5.75
C SER A 459 16.63 23.28 -5.32
N TYR A 460 16.96 21.98 -5.23
CA TYR A 460 18.28 21.46 -4.83
C TYR A 460 19.05 20.80 -5.98
N VAL A 461 18.35 20.18 -6.94
CA VAL A 461 18.94 19.41 -8.03
C VAL A 461 18.34 19.85 -9.37
N GLN A 462 19.19 20.31 -10.29
CA GLN A 462 18.76 20.69 -11.64
C GLN A 462 18.21 19.49 -12.42
N ILE A 463 17.25 19.75 -13.31
CA ILE A 463 16.76 18.76 -14.26
C ILE A 463 17.91 18.35 -15.19
N SER A 464 18.02 17.06 -15.49
CA SER A 464 19.05 16.56 -16.41
C SER A 464 18.78 17.02 -17.84
N ALA A 465 19.80 17.55 -18.51
CA ALA A 465 19.68 17.97 -19.91
C ALA A 465 19.58 16.75 -20.87
N PRO A 466 18.67 16.75 -21.87
CA PRO A 466 17.83 17.87 -22.29
C PRO A 466 16.58 17.97 -21.40
N GLU A 467 16.23 19.18 -20.99
CA GLU A 467 15.09 19.39 -20.10
C GLU A 467 13.75 19.13 -20.80
N GLU A 468 13.68 19.33 -22.13
CA GLU A 468 12.51 19.05 -22.94
C GLU A 468 12.10 17.56 -22.94
N ASP A 469 13.04 16.67 -22.59
CA ASP A 469 12.79 15.23 -22.49
C ASP A 469 12.40 14.79 -21.08
N TYR A 470 12.45 15.66 -20.08
CA TYR A 470 12.27 15.32 -18.67
C TYR A 470 10.95 14.57 -18.41
N ASP A 471 9.83 15.11 -18.90
CA ASP A 471 8.52 14.48 -18.71
C ASP A 471 8.44 13.11 -19.38
N GLY A 472 9.01 12.97 -20.59
CA GLY A 472 9.11 11.68 -21.29
C GLY A 472 9.96 10.67 -20.53
N ARG A 473 11.06 11.10 -19.91
CA ARG A 473 11.89 10.22 -19.04
C ARG A 473 11.12 9.75 -17.83
N LEU A 474 10.35 10.63 -17.17
CA LEU A 474 9.54 10.23 -16.03
C LEU A 474 8.46 9.23 -16.41
N ASP A 475 7.80 9.40 -17.56
CA ASP A 475 6.82 8.42 -18.05
C ASP A 475 7.48 7.08 -18.44
N LEU A 476 8.69 7.11 -18.98
CA LEU A 476 9.45 5.89 -19.25
C LEU A 476 9.85 5.17 -17.95
N TYR A 477 10.26 5.91 -16.90
CA TYR A 477 10.53 5.32 -15.59
C TYR A 477 9.25 4.80 -14.93
N LYS A 478 8.14 5.52 -15.03
CA LYS A 478 6.81 5.08 -14.61
C LYS A 478 6.40 3.77 -15.28
N LEU A 479 6.63 3.63 -16.59
CA LEU A 479 6.35 2.38 -17.31
C LEU A 479 7.02 1.19 -16.62
N ARG A 480 8.29 1.33 -16.23
CA ARG A 480 8.98 0.26 -15.48
C ARG A 480 8.24 -0.12 -14.20
N PHE A 481 7.82 0.87 -13.40
CA PHE A 481 7.10 0.61 -12.15
C PHE A 481 5.72 0.00 -12.40
N ASN A 482 4.97 0.48 -13.40
CA ASN A 482 3.67 -0.06 -13.76
C ASN A 482 3.76 -1.49 -14.32
N THR A 483 4.79 -1.81 -15.11
CA THR A 483 5.08 -3.20 -15.53
C THR A 483 5.32 -4.09 -14.33
N HIS A 484 6.11 -3.62 -13.37
CA HIS A 484 6.40 -4.34 -12.14
C HIS A 484 5.13 -4.59 -11.31
N VAL A 485 4.31 -3.56 -11.10
CA VAL A 485 3.04 -3.66 -10.38
C VAL A 485 2.07 -4.60 -11.10
N SER A 486 2.00 -4.57 -12.44
CA SER A 486 1.21 -5.53 -13.21
C SER A 486 1.65 -6.97 -12.92
N ALA A 487 2.95 -7.25 -12.93
CA ALA A 487 3.50 -8.58 -12.67
C ALA A 487 3.27 -9.08 -11.22
N LEU A 488 3.23 -8.18 -10.23
CA LEU A 488 2.96 -8.52 -8.82
C LEU A 488 1.51 -8.98 -8.59
N PHE A 489 0.56 -8.37 -9.29
CA PHE A 489 -0.87 -8.56 -9.08
C PHE A 489 -1.53 -9.23 -10.29
N THR A 490 -1.37 -10.56 -10.35
CA THR A 490 -1.67 -11.37 -11.54
C THR A 490 -3.14 -11.40 -11.92
N GLU A 491 -4.05 -11.35 -10.95
CA GLU A 491 -5.50 -11.38 -11.18
C GLU A 491 -6.12 -10.00 -11.48
N ASN A 492 -5.32 -8.92 -11.44
CA ASN A 492 -5.79 -7.59 -11.80
C ASN A 492 -5.43 -7.23 -13.24
N GLU A 493 -6.37 -7.45 -14.15
CA GLU A 493 -6.21 -7.17 -15.58
C GLU A 493 -6.06 -5.67 -15.89
N THR A 494 -6.63 -4.77 -15.08
CA THR A 494 -6.57 -3.32 -15.36
C THR A 494 -5.17 -2.75 -15.26
N LEU A 495 -4.29 -3.38 -14.46
CA LEU A 495 -2.89 -2.97 -14.34
C LEU A 495 -2.09 -3.25 -15.61
N ARG A 496 -2.41 -4.34 -16.33
CA ARG A 496 -1.79 -4.64 -17.63
C ARG A 496 -2.26 -3.62 -18.66
N GLU A 497 -3.55 -3.30 -18.68
CA GLU A 497 -4.08 -2.28 -19.59
C GLU A 497 -3.44 -0.92 -19.32
N GLN A 498 -3.30 -0.50 -18.06
CA GLN A 498 -2.63 0.76 -17.71
C GLN A 498 -1.17 0.82 -18.19
N MET A 499 -0.44 -0.29 -18.04
CA MET A 499 0.92 -0.43 -18.55
C MET A 499 0.95 -0.37 -20.10
N LEU A 500 0.02 -1.04 -20.79
CA LEU A 500 -0.08 -0.98 -22.25
C LEU A 500 -0.43 0.43 -22.73
N GLU A 501 -1.32 1.16 -22.05
CA GLU A 501 -1.60 2.58 -22.33
C GLU A 501 -0.34 3.44 -22.25
N ASP A 502 0.49 3.25 -21.21
CA ASP A 502 1.78 3.95 -21.08
C ASP A 502 2.71 3.63 -22.25
N MET A 503 2.79 2.36 -22.67
CA MET A 503 3.59 1.96 -23.83
C MET A 503 3.07 2.61 -25.12
N ARG A 504 1.75 2.60 -25.35
CA ARG A 504 1.12 3.21 -26.54
C ARG A 504 1.39 4.71 -26.59
N ASP A 505 1.27 5.42 -25.47
CA ASP A 505 1.54 6.86 -25.41
C ASP A 505 3.02 7.19 -25.67
N LEU A 506 3.93 6.46 -25.02
CA LEU A 506 5.37 6.62 -25.24
C LEU A 506 5.76 6.36 -26.69
N VAL A 507 5.24 5.28 -27.30
CA VAL A 507 5.45 4.97 -28.72
C VAL A 507 4.89 6.07 -29.62
N LYS A 508 3.70 6.59 -29.32
CA LYS A 508 3.10 7.68 -30.10
C LYS A 508 3.92 8.96 -30.06
N ARG A 509 4.50 9.32 -28.91
CA ARG A 509 5.27 10.55 -28.74
C ARG A 509 6.73 10.44 -29.20
N TYR A 510 7.34 9.27 -29.04
CA TYR A 510 8.80 9.10 -29.16
C TYR A 510 9.25 7.93 -30.04
N GLY A 511 8.32 7.16 -30.63
CA GLY A 511 8.58 5.92 -31.39
C GLY A 511 8.63 6.05 -32.90
#